data_AF-A0A7V6IKQ2-F1
#
_entry.id   AF-A0A7V6IKQ2-F1
#
_cell.length_a   1.000
_cell.length_b   1.000
_cell.length_c   1.000
_cell.angle_alpha   90.00
_cell.angle_beta   90.00
_cell.angle_gamma   90.00
#
_symmetry.space_group_name_H-M   'P 1'
#
loop_
_entity.id
_entity.type
_entity.pdbx_description
1 polymer ?
#
loop_
_entity_poly.entity_id
_entity_poly.type
_entity_poly.pdbx_seq_one_letter_code
_entity_poly.pdbx_strand_id
1 'polypeptide(L)'
;MKQKLIIFLLFFSASFFAFSQKKSDTTSLYLEFPLFDYPYQSYATKTRGNFFIAYANPSMNQSLAISNDLYSTVHWGIDKIIKVKNEFLDIFLKNLTAAGFDLLTFYTPLGVGWLHEEYHRAVLTRHKMNSYNDMNNFPFGKTLVYVRKVKDEDLINLSDNHNQDFRRLMIAGNEGQFHQIQTLQKYNFYLNQDLPHVALYWMSTMINIGYLNQSGSDAFDKIIDKSNEKDGADISKRDFTGADFTAWADALFFPDKPYEDRGIHPSGVGINRYIKPSQLSTEARSYLKKQGRLHWLNILSPHLFGFSKIKLNSTEKGDYYGNFAVRHLLTPFGNDISLDVFLQTPKNNFFFALHNYNNLKLPFFGLEFAIIDQNFFNDNFFLTGRCMAWVQPHELSFFTKKATFGAMFGVKGSYAFGYWAPYIAFEGKTDGWVMGNPFLDKNLSLNVGLEIRVP
;
A
#
# COMPACT_ATOMS: atom_id res chain seq x y z
N MET A 1 12.91 -3.31 20.71
CA MET A 1 13.78 -3.90 19.66
C MET A 1 13.98 -5.40 19.84
N LYS A 2 14.50 -5.89 20.98
CA LYS A 2 14.80 -7.33 21.19
C LYS A 2 13.61 -8.28 20.96
N GLN A 3 12.43 -8.00 21.51
CA GLN A 3 11.22 -8.82 21.27
C GLN A 3 10.71 -8.76 19.82
N LYS A 4 10.80 -7.59 19.16
CA LYS A 4 10.40 -7.42 17.76
C LYS A 4 11.30 -8.23 16.81
N LEU A 5 12.60 -8.28 17.12
CA LEU A 5 13.58 -9.09 16.37
C LEU A 5 13.37 -10.60 16.56
N ILE A 6 12.99 -11.04 17.77
CA ILE A 6 12.72 -12.45 18.08
C ILE A 6 11.46 -12.95 17.37
N ILE A 7 10.39 -12.15 17.35
CA ILE A 7 9.16 -12.48 16.61
C ILE A 7 9.43 -12.53 15.10
N PHE A 8 10.20 -11.56 14.57
CA PHE A 8 10.65 -11.57 13.18
C PHE A 8 11.46 -12.83 12.85
N LEU A 9 12.43 -13.20 13.68
CA LEU A 9 13.23 -14.42 13.51
C LEU A 9 12.39 -15.71 13.61
N LEU A 10 11.38 -15.77 14.48
CA LEU A 10 10.48 -16.92 14.65
C LEU A 10 9.55 -17.13 13.44
N PHE A 11 9.00 -16.05 12.85
CA PHE A 11 8.13 -16.18 11.67
C PHE A 11 8.92 -16.31 10.37
N PHE A 12 10.10 -15.68 10.29
CA PHE A 12 11.07 -15.93 9.23
C PHE A 12 11.50 -17.40 9.24
N SER A 13 11.68 -18.00 10.43
CA SER A 13 11.99 -19.43 10.55
C SER A 13 10.85 -20.37 10.20
N ALA A 14 9.59 -20.02 10.52
CA ALA A 14 8.42 -20.81 10.10
C ALA A 14 8.21 -20.83 8.57
N SER A 15 8.63 -19.77 7.88
CA SER A 15 8.60 -19.68 6.40
C SER A 15 9.59 -20.62 5.72
N PHE A 16 10.56 -21.18 6.48
CA PHE A 16 11.56 -22.11 5.94
C PHE A 16 11.13 -23.57 5.88
N PHE A 17 9.97 -23.94 6.45
CA PHE A 17 9.50 -25.34 6.47
C PHE A 17 8.54 -25.67 5.30
N ALA A 18 8.24 -24.70 4.44
CA ALA A 18 7.29 -24.81 3.33
C ALA A 18 7.93 -25.14 1.96
N PHE A 19 9.17 -25.61 1.93
CA PHE A 19 9.91 -25.85 0.69
C PHE A 19 9.63 -27.23 0.08
N SER A 20 8.67 -27.30 -0.85
CA SER A 20 8.54 -28.42 -1.78
C SER A 20 7.89 -28.05 -3.11
N GLN A 21 8.09 -26.83 -3.61
CA GLN A 21 7.75 -26.53 -5.00
C GLN A 21 8.98 -26.29 -5.83
N LYS A 22 9.05 -27.05 -6.94
CA LYS A 22 10.03 -26.93 -8.00
C LYS A 22 9.94 -25.50 -8.54
N LYS A 23 11.04 -24.74 -8.47
CA LYS A 23 11.13 -23.42 -9.11
C LYS A 23 10.75 -23.53 -10.59
N SER A 24 10.12 -22.48 -11.12
CA SER A 24 9.97 -22.29 -12.56
C SER A 24 11.34 -22.39 -13.24
N ASP A 25 11.43 -23.09 -14.38
CA ASP A 25 12.68 -23.25 -15.12
C ASP A 25 13.23 -21.91 -15.66
N THR A 26 12.42 -20.83 -15.66
CA THR A 26 12.81 -19.46 -15.98
C THR A 26 12.24 -18.44 -14.98
N THR A 27 13.13 -17.71 -14.29
CA THR A 27 12.83 -16.55 -13.43
C THR A 27 12.87 -15.26 -14.26
N SER A 28 11.72 -14.64 -14.50
CA SER A 28 11.58 -13.38 -15.25
C SER A 28 11.72 -12.13 -14.35
N LEU A 29 12.01 -10.98 -14.94
CA LEU A 29 11.94 -9.66 -14.32
C LEU A 29 10.88 -8.82 -15.05
N TYR A 30 9.87 -8.38 -14.33
CA TYR A 30 8.92 -7.36 -14.75
C TYR A 30 9.20 -6.06 -13.98
N LEU A 31 9.32 -4.96 -14.71
CA LEU A 31 9.43 -3.60 -14.16
C LEU A 31 8.41 -2.70 -14.84
N GLU A 32 7.94 -1.67 -14.14
CA GLU A 32 6.93 -0.73 -14.65
C GLU A 32 7.29 0.73 -14.36
N PHE A 33 7.32 1.53 -15.41
CA PHE A 33 7.64 2.96 -15.37
C PHE A 33 6.42 3.77 -15.83
N PRO A 34 5.49 4.12 -14.92
CA PRO A 34 4.36 5.00 -15.21
C PRO A 34 4.86 6.44 -15.43
N LEU A 35 5.08 6.80 -16.69
CA LEU A 35 5.65 8.08 -17.07
C LEU A 35 4.63 9.22 -16.93
N PHE A 36 3.34 8.97 -17.17
CA PHE A 36 2.30 9.98 -17.11
C PHE A 36 1.09 9.45 -16.35
N ASP A 37 0.54 10.25 -15.43
CA ASP A 37 -0.65 9.91 -14.66
C ASP A 37 -1.58 11.13 -14.56
N TYR A 38 -2.60 11.19 -15.39
CA TYR A 38 -3.57 12.28 -15.42
C TYR A 38 -4.91 11.83 -14.83
N PRO A 39 -5.61 12.66 -14.04
CA PRO A 39 -5.35 14.08 -13.76
C PRO A 39 -4.35 14.35 -12.64
N TYR A 40 -3.81 13.33 -11.98
CA TYR A 40 -2.95 13.49 -10.80
C TYR A 40 -1.77 14.46 -11.02
N GLN A 41 -1.03 14.27 -12.12
CA GLN A 41 0.14 15.09 -12.46
C GLN A 41 -0.19 16.58 -12.61
N SER A 42 -1.44 16.93 -12.95
CA SER A 42 -1.88 18.32 -13.01
C SER A 42 -1.97 18.97 -11.63
N TYR A 43 -2.34 18.21 -10.60
CA TYR A 43 -2.34 18.67 -9.21
C TYR A 43 -0.91 18.78 -8.67
N ALA A 44 -0.06 17.78 -8.96
CA ALA A 44 1.37 17.83 -8.64
C ALA A 44 2.10 19.02 -9.31
N THR A 45 1.69 19.39 -10.53
CA THR A 45 2.20 20.60 -11.19
C THR A 45 1.83 21.87 -10.43
N LYS A 46 0.63 21.95 -9.84
CA LYS A 46 0.20 23.11 -9.04
C LYS A 46 0.97 23.24 -7.73
N THR A 47 1.48 22.15 -7.16
CA THR A 47 2.29 22.18 -5.92
C THR A 47 3.78 22.49 -6.20
N ARG A 48 4.28 22.19 -7.40
CA ARG A 48 5.72 22.28 -7.75
C ARG A 48 6.07 23.34 -8.79
N GLY A 49 5.08 23.93 -9.46
CA GLY A 49 5.23 25.04 -10.40
C GLY A 49 5.39 24.65 -11.87
N ASN A 50 5.85 23.43 -12.19
CA ASN A 50 5.89 22.93 -13.57
C ASN A 50 5.79 21.39 -13.65
N PHE A 51 5.56 20.89 -14.86
CA PHE A 51 5.31 19.48 -15.14
C PHE A 51 6.50 18.56 -14.82
N PHE A 52 7.73 18.96 -15.12
CA PHE A 52 8.91 18.10 -14.91
C PHE A 52 9.30 18.01 -13.43
N ILE A 53 9.12 19.09 -12.66
CA ILE A 53 9.40 19.07 -11.21
C ILE A 53 8.24 18.42 -10.45
N ALA A 54 7.06 18.27 -11.06
CA ALA A 54 5.90 17.61 -10.46
C ALA A 54 6.17 16.13 -10.10
N TYR A 55 7.14 15.46 -10.76
CA TYR A 55 7.57 14.10 -10.40
C TYR A 55 8.23 13.99 -9.01
N ALA A 56 8.54 15.12 -8.35
CA ALA A 56 8.92 15.11 -6.93
C ALA A 56 7.73 14.84 -5.97
N ASN A 57 6.49 14.85 -6.51
CA ASN A 57 5.27 14.43 -5.85
C ASN A 57 4.60 13.34 -6.71
N PRO A 58 5.18 12.13 -6.79
CA PRO A 58 4.64 11.04 -7.60
C PRO A 58 3.20 10.66 -7.18
N SER A 59 2.43 10.09 -8.11
CA SER A 59 1.12 9.49 -7.81
C SER A 59 1.26 8.21 -6.99
N MET A 60 0.15 7.70 -6.43
CA MET A 60 0.14 6.38 -5.76
C MET A 60 0.63 5.27 -6.70
N ASN A 61 0.26 5.31 -7.98
CA ASN A 61 0.72 4.35 -8.99
C ASN A 61 2.22 4.51 -9.29
N GLN A 62 2.69 5.75 -9.44
CA GLN A 62 4.10 6.03 -9.69
C GLN A 62 5.00 5.59 -8.54
N SER A 63 4.64 5.93 -7.31
CA SER A 63 5.38 5.54 -6.11
C SER A 63 5.40 4.02 -5.93
N LEU A 64 4.25 3.37 -6.17
CA LEU A 64 4.14 1.91 -6.11
C LEU A 64 5.09 1.23 -7.10
N ALA A 65 5.06 1.66 -8.35
CA ALA A 65 5.86 1.08 -9.42
C ALA A 65 7.36 1.27 -9.14
N ILE A 66 7.78 2.49 -8.77
CA ILE A 66 9.16 2.80 -8.36
C ILE A 66 9.64 1.90 -7.22
N SER A 67 8.82 1.70 -6.19
CA SER A 67 9.20 0.88 -5.04
C SER A 67 9.25 -0.61 -5.40
N ASN A 68 8.27 -1.11 -6.16
CA ASN A 68 8.27 -2.48 -6.65
C ASN A 68 9.47 -2.78 -7.54
N ASP A 69 9.80 -1.87 -8.46
CA ASP A 69 10.92 -2.02 -9.37
C ASP A 69 12.26 -2.12 -8.63
N LEU A 70 12.44 -1.35 -7.54
CA LEU A 70 13.61 -1.48 -6.67
C LEU A 70 13.74 -2.91 -6.11
N TYR A 71 12.68 -3.40 -5.46
CA TYR A 71 12.69 -4.72 -4.85
C TYR A 71 12.81 -5.84 -5.87
N SER A 72 12.03 -5.80 -6.95
CA SER A 72 12.06 -6.81 -8.01
C SER A 72 13.42 -6.86 -8.71
N THR A 73 14.04 -5.71 -9.01
CA THR A 73 15.38 -5.67 -9.63
C THR A 73 16.43 -6.32 -8.74
N VAL A 74 16.48 -5.94 -7.46
CA VAL A 74 17.50 -6.46 -6.55
C VAL A 74 17.26 -7.93 -6.24
N HIS A 75 16.01 -8.34 -6.02
CA HIS A 75 15.68 -9.73 -5.74
C HIS A 75 15.95 -10.65 -6.93
N TRP A 76 15.72 -10.15 -8.15
CA TRP A 76 16.11 -10.84 -9.37
C TRP A 76 17.63 -10.96 -9.51
N GLY A 77 18.37 -9.88 -9.22
CA GLY A 77 19.84 -9.92 -9.18
C GLY A 77 20.37 -10.96 -8.18
N ILE A 78 19.78 -11.03 -6.98
CA ILE A 78 20.11 -12.04 -5.97
C ILE A 78 19.86 -13.45 -6.50
N ASP A 79 18.70 -13.70 -7.14
CA ASP A 79 18.37 -15.01 -7.69
C ASP A 79 19.33 -15.45 -8.82
N LYS A 80 19.82 -14.49 -9.63
CA LYS A 80 20.78 -14.76 -10.71
C LYS A 80 22.23 -14.92 -10.23
N ILE A 81 22.65 -14.20 -9.19
CA ILE A 81 24.03 -14.20 -8.69
C ILE A 81 24.28 -15.38 -7.74
N ILE A 82 23.36 -15.64 -6.81
CA ILE A 82 23.49 -16.75 -5.87
C ILE A 82 23.07 -18.03 -6.59
N LYS A 83 24.02 -18.94 -6.82
CA LYS A 83 23.76 -20.27 -7.38
C LYS A 83 24.54 -21.31 -6.61
N VAL A 84 23.85 -22.07 -5.77
CA VAL A 84 24.44 -23.13 -4.95
C VAL A 84 23.88 -24.49 -5.38
N LYS A 85 24.74 -25.51 -5.46
CA LYS A 85 24.34 -26.87 -5.90
C LYS A 85 23.28 -27.50 -5.00
N ASN A 86 23.34 -27.23 -3.70
CA ASN A 86 22.36 -27.70 -2.74
C ASN A 86 21.13 -26.78 -2.80
N GLU A 87 19.99 -27.33 -3.21
CA GLU A 87 18.73 -26.58 -3.43
C GLU A 87 18.27 -25.84 -2.17
N PHE A 88 18.31 -26.52 -1.01
CA PHE A 88 17.93 -25.89 0.26
C PHE A 88 18.83 -24.70 0.60
N LEU A 89 20.15 -24.86 0.46
CA LEU A 89 21.12 -23.82 0.75
C LEU A 89 21.03 -22.65 -0.26
N ASP A 90 20.74 -22.93 -1.53
CA ASP A 90 20.50 -21.91 -2.57
C ASP A 90 19.32 -21.02 -2.19
N ILE A 91 18.18 -21.65 -1.89
CA ILE A 91 16.95 -20.97 -1.48
C ILE A 91 17.17 -20.19 -0.17
N PHE A 92 17.85 -20.79 0.81
CA PHE A 92 18.15 -20.15 2.09
C PHE A 92 18.99 -18.89 1.90
N LEU A 93 20.10 -18.97 1.16
CA LEU A 93 20.99 -17.83 0.96
C LEU A 93 20.34 -16.71 0.16
N LYS A 94 19.50 -17.03 -0.84
CA LYS A 94 18.72 -16.04 -1.58
C LYS A 94 17.77 -15.29 -0.67
N ASN A 95 16.96 -16.00 0.11
CA ASN A 95 16.00 -15.38 1.03
C ASN A 95 16.70 -14.60 2.15
N LEU A 96 17.81 -15.11 2.69
CA LEU A 96 18.60 -14.41 3.71
C LEU A 96 19.20 -13.11 3.17
N THR A 97 19.74 -13.15 1.95
CA THR A 97 20.32 -11.96 1.30
C THR A 97 19.24 -10.93 0.96
N ALA A 98 18.09 -11.38 0.42
CA ALA A 98 16.93 -10.53 0.18
C ALA A 98 16.42 -9.88 1.48
N ALA A 99 16.29 -10.66 2.57
CA ALA A 99 15.90 -10.13 3.88
C ALA A 99 16.88 -9.08 4.42
N GLY A 100 18.19 -9.27 4.21
CA GLY A 100 19.20 -8.28 4.58
C GLY A 100 19.04 -6.98 3.80
N PHE A 101 18.81 -7.07 2.49
CA PHE A 101 18.51 -5.91 1.64
C PHE A 101 17.21 -5.21 2.04
N ASP A 102 16.14 -5.96 2.24
CA ASP A 102 14.82 -5.45 2.64
C ASP A 102 14.90 -4.63 3.92
N LEU A 103 15.57 -5.18 4.94
CA LEU A 103 15.75 -4.51 6.22
C LEU A 103 16.54 -3.20 6.08
N LEU A 104 17.59 -3.19 5.28
CA LEU A 104 18.42 -2.00 5.06
C LEU A 104 17.68 -0.94 4.26
N THR A 105 16.92 -1.33 3.24
CA THR A 105 16.23 -0.40 2.34
C THR A 105 14.89 0.11 2.87
N PHE A 106 14.39 -0.42 3.99
CA PHE A 106 13.16 0.08 4.59
C PHE A 106 13.18 1.61 4.83
N TYR A 107 14.33 2.15 5.27
CA TYR A 107 14.52 3.58 5.59
C TYR A 107 15.23 4.37 4.49
N THR A 108 15.24 3.87 3.25
CA THR A 108 15.87 4.57 2.12
C THR A 108 14.81 5.15 1.18
N PRO A 109 15.17 6.16 0.37
CA PRO A 109 14.34 6.55 -0.77
C PRO A 109 13.98 5.33 -1.61
N LEU A 110 12.78 5.34 -2.21
CA LEU A 110 12.22 4.26 -3.03
C LEU A 110 11.89 2.96 -2.27
N GLY A 111 12.34 2.79 -1.02
CA GLY A 111 12.01 1.63 -0.19
C GLY A 111 10.56 1.63 0.32
N VAL A 112 10.18 0.59 1.06
CA VAL A 112 8.81 0.45 1.61
C VAL A 112 8.40 1.66 2.46
N GLY A 113 9.30 2.17 3.30
CA GLY A 113 9.01 3.35 4.11
C GLY A 113 8.80 4.60 3.25
N TRP A 114 9.57 4.76 2.17
CA TRP A 114 9.36 5.86 1.23
C TRP A 114 7.98 5.77 0.56
N LEU A 115 7.58 4.57 0.11
CA LEU A 115 6.26 4.32 -0.46
C LEU A 115 5.13 4.69 0.51
N HIS A 116 5.27 4.32 1.78
CA HIS A 116 4.33 4.65 2.84
C HIS A 116 4.08 6.17 2.90
N GLU A 117 5.16 6.95 3.03
CA GLU A 117 5.06 8.41 3.09
C GLU A 117 4.56 9.05 1.79
N GLU A 118 4.91 8.52 0.61
CA GLU A 118 4.41 9.05 -0.66
C GLU A 118 2.90 8.83 -0.84
N TYR A 119 2.32 7.79 -0.25
CA TYR A 119 0.86 7.60 -0.28
C TYR A 119 0.14 8.69 0.52
N HIS A 120 0.67 9.09 1.67
CA HIS A 120 0.17 10.27 2.41
C HIS A 120 0.29 11.55 1.55
N ARG A 121 1.47 11.75 0.93
CA ARG A 121 1.72 12.91 0.06
C ARG A 121 0.82 12.95 -1.16
N ALA A 122 0.37 11.81 -1.67
CA ALA A 122 -0.53 11.76 -2.80
C ALA A 122 -1.93 12.32 -2.47
N VAL A 123 -2.43 12.05 -1.26
CA VAL A 123 -3.69 12.65 -0.78
C VAL A 123 -3.56 14.17 -0.66
N LEU A 124 -2.47 14.66 -0.06
CA LEU A 124 -2.19 16.10 0.05
C LEU A 124 -2.06 16.77 -1.33
N THR A 125 -1.32 16.13 -2.25
CA THR A 125 -1.03 16.68 -3.58
C THR A 125 -2.29 16.82 -4.41
N ARG A 126 -3.25 15.89 -4.31
CA ARG A 126 -4.57 16.01 -4.97
C ARG A 126 -5.31 17.29 -4.56
N HIS A 127 -5.13 17.71 -3.30
CA HIS A 127 -5.68 18.95 -2.76
C HIS A 127 -4.75 20.17 -2.95
N LYS A 128 -3.73 20.05 -3.81
CA LYS A 128 -2.75 21.10 -4.15
C LYS A 128 -1.95 21.57 -2.93
N MET A 129 -1.81 20.72 -1.93
CA MET A 129 -1.01 20.98 -0.73
C MET A 129 0.40 20.45 -0.95
N ASN A 130 1.41 21.27 -0.66
CA ASN A 130 2.79 20.86 -0.80
C ASN A 130 3.27 20.14 0.47
N SER A 131 4.24 19.25 0.32
CA SER A 131 4.73 18.40 1.39
C SER A 131 6.11 17.84 1.05
N TYR A 132 6.80 17.30 2.05
CA TYR A 132 8.12 16.69 1.89
C TYR A 132 8.20 15.38 2.66
N ASN A 133 8.59 14.31 1.98
CA ASN A 133 8.86 13.00 2.56
C ASN A 133 10.27 12.96 3.16
N ASP A 134 10.37 12.77 4.48
CA ASP A 134 11.66 12.68 5.16
C ASP A 134 12.46 11.41 4.86
N MET A 135 11.87 10.38 4.24
CA MET A 135 12.61 9.22 3.71
C MET A 135 13.65 9.64 2.68
N ASN A 136 13.47 10.78 2.00
CA ASN A 136 14.46 11.36 1.09
C ASN A 136 15.76 11.79 1.79
N ASN A 137 15.78 11.84 3.12
CA ASN A 137 16.96 12.18 3.94
C ASN A 137 17.64 10.96 4.57
N PHE A 138 17.32 9.73 4.14
CA PHE A 138 17.86 8.48 4.69
C PHE A 138 17.73 8.39 6.24
N PRO A 139 16.50 8.41 6.79
CA PRO A 139 16.25 8.47 8.23
C PRO A 139 16.51 7.12 8.95
N PHE A 140 17.67 6.49 8.72
CA PHE A 140 18.04 5.21 9.30
C PHE A 140 17.85 5.19 10.82
N GLY A 141 17.09 4.20 11.31
CA GLY A 141 16.88 3.97 12.73
C GLY A 141 15.95 4.97 13.43
N LYS A 142 15.31 5.91 12.72
CA LYS A 142 14.29 6.77 13.33
C LYS A 142 13.02 5.96 13.65
N THR A 143 12.44 6.22 14.81
CA THR A 143 11.19 5.55 15.27
C THR A 143 9.96 5.98 14.48
N LEU A 144 9.93 7.24 14.06
CA LEU A 144 8.90 7.82 13.20
C LEU A 144 9.58 8.61 12.10
N VAL A 145 9.00 8.57 10.91
CA VAL A 145 9.42 9.33 9.74
C VAL A 145 8.24 10.20 9.34
N TYR A 146 8.54 11.41 8.87
CA TYR A 146 7.54 12.47 8.78
C TYR A 146 7.25 12.85 7.32
N VAL A 147 6.00 13.20 7.05
CA VAL A 147 5.63 14.08 5.95
C VAL A 147 5.51 15.50 6.49
N ARG A 148 6.52 16.32 6.19
CA ARG A 148 6.67 17.67 6.73
C ARG A 148 6.42 18.75 5.67
N LYS A 149 6.61 20.02 6.06
CA LYS A 149 6.32 21.22 5.25
C LYS A 149 4.84 21.36 4.86
N VAL A 150 3.95 20.74 5.61
CA VAL A 150 2.49 20.95 5.51
C VAL A 150 2.12 22.11 6.43
N LYS A 151 1.28 23.03 5.95
CA LYS A 151 0.82 24.16 6.75
C LYS A 151 -0.38 23.79 7.63
N ASP A 152 -0.59 24.52 8.72
CA ASP A 152 -1.75 24.29 9.57
C ASP A 152 -3.05 24.66 8.81
N GLU A 153 -3.04 25.72 8.01
CA GLU A 153 -4.20 26.14 7.20
C GLU A 153 -4.59 25.09 6.15
N ASP A 154 -3.61 24.38 5.59
CA ASP A 154 -3.86 23.29 4.64
C ASP A 154 -4.58 22.13 5.33
N LEU A 155 -4.19 21.78 6.56
CA LEU A 155 -4.80 20.71 7.33
C LEU A 155 -6.19 21.07 7.85
N ILE A 156 -6.40 22.31 8.29
CA ILE A 156 -7.73 22.84 8.64
C ILE A 156 -8.65 22.72 7.44
N ASN A 157 -8.23 23.25 6.27
CA ASN A 157 -9.04 23.18 5.06
C ASN A 157 -9.35 21.74 4.64
N LEU A 158 -8.38 20.82 4.74
CA LEU A 158 -8.60 19.41 4.41
C LEU A 158 -9.59 18.75 5.37
N SER A 159 -9.46 18.99 6.67
CA SER A 159 -10.35 18.47 7.71
C SER A 159 -11.79 18.95 7.50
N ASP A 160 -11.97 20.25 7.32
CA ASP A 160 -13.29 20.89 7.37
C ASP A 160 -14.05 20.75 6.05
N ASN A 161 -13.35 20.86 4.91
CA ASN A 161 -13.98 20.85 3.58
C ASN A 161 -13.86 19.51 2.85
N HIS A 162 -12.94 18.64 3.28
CA HIS A 162 -12.61 17.38 2.61
C HIS A 162 -12.39 16.23 3.61
N ASN A 163 -13.24 16.16 4.63
CA ASN A 163 -13.09 15.25 5.78
C ASN A 163 -12.82 13.78 5.41
N GLN A 164 -13.41 13.28 4.31
CA GLN A 164 -13.14 11.92 3.83
C GLN A 164 -11.69 11.72 3.37
N ASP A 165 -11.14 12.68 2.63
CA ASP A 165 -9.74 12.67 2.22
C ASP A 165 -8.83 12.94 3.43
N PHE A 166 -9.25 13.77 4.39
CA PHE A 166 -8.53 13.95 5.66
C PHE A 166 -8.40 12.64 6.44
N ARG A 167 -9.48 11.85 6.53
CA ARG A 167 -9.41 10.52 7.16
C ARG A 167 -8.56 9.55 6.36
N ARG A 168 -8.67 9.57 5.02
CA ARG A 168 -7.82 8.74 4.15
C ARG A 168 -6.35 9.08 4.32
N LEU A 169 -6.03 10.38 4.43
CA LEU A 169 -4.68 10.86 4.59
C LEU A 169 -4.01 10.12 5.74
N MET A 170 -4.68 9.91 6.87
CA MET A 170 -4.09 9.23 8.03
C MET A 170 -3.80 7.74 7.88
N ILE A 171 -4.31 7.09 6.83
CA ILE A 171 -4.19 5.63 6.65
C ILE A 171 -3.54 5.25 5.32
N ALA A 172 -3.25 6.24 4.48
CA ALA A 172 -2.78 6.03 3.11
C ALA A 172 -1.43 5.27 3.07
N GLY A 173 -0.52 5.49 4.01
CA GLY A 173 0.75 4.76 4.05
C GLY A 173 0.59 3.26 4.25
N ASN A 174 -0.32 2.83 5.15
CA ASN A 174 -0.68 1.43 5.34
C ASN A 174 -1.33 0.85 4.07
N GLU A 175 -2.24 1.61 3.45
CA GLU A 175 -2.85 1.26 2.16
C GLU A 175 -1.78 0.98 1.10
N GLY A 176 -0.76 1.84 0.97
CA GLY A 176 0.32 1.68 0.00
C GLY A 176 1.19 0.45 0.23
N GLN A 177 1.50 0.13 1.48
CA GLN A 177 2.29 -1.05 1.82
C GLN A 177 1.57 -2.36 1.50
N PHE A 178 0.26 -2.45 1.74
CA PHE A 178 -0.49 -3.65 1.36
C PHE A 178 -0.80 -3.71 -0.14
N HIS A 179 -0.95 -2.55 -0.81
CA HIS A 179 -1.00 -2.49 -2.26
C HIS A 179 0.30 -3.02 -2.88
N GLN A 180 1.45 -2.68 -2.29
CA GLN A 180 2.76 -3.22 -2.66
C GLN A 180 2.79 -4.75 -2.60
N ILE A 181 2.39 -5.32 -1.45
CA ILE A 181 2.35 -6.76 -1.25
C ILE A 181 1.44 -7.41 -2.29
N GLN A 182 0.23 -6.87 -2.51
CA GLN A 182 -0.70 -7.43 -3.50
C GLN A 182 -0.09 -7.43 -4.91
N THR A 183 0.52 -6.33 -5.32
CA THR A 183 1.11 -6.20 -6.67
C THR A 183 2.29 -7.14 -6.87
N LEU A 184 3.22 -7.23 -5.91
CA LEU A 184 4.33 -8.18 -5.99
C LEU A 184 3.87 -9.65 -5.94
N GLN A 185 2.80 -9.94 -5.19
CA GLN A 185 2.17 -11.28 -5.20
C GLN A 185 1.58 -11.59 -6.58
N LYS A 186 0.90 -10.62 -7.21
CA LYS A 186 0.41 -10.74 -8.59
C LYS A 186 1.57 -11.00 -9.56
N TYR A 187 2.70 -10.30 -9.44
CA TYR A 187 3.84 -10.54 -10.34
C TYR A 187 4.45 -11.94 -10.16
N ASN A 188 4.70 -12.37 -8.92
CA ASN A 188 5.17 -13.73 -8.65
C ASN A 188 4.18 -14.80 -9.12
N PHE A 189 2.87 -14.56 -8.99
CA PHE A 189 1.84 -15.51 -9.36
C PHE A 189 1.59 -15.56 -10.88
N TYR A 190 1.53 -14.43 -11.59
CA TYR A 190 1.14 -14.43 -13.02
C TYR A 190 2.32 -14.39 -13.99
N LEU A 191 3.43 -13.74 -13.61
CA LEU A 191 4.53 -13.43 -14.53
C LEU A 191 5.73 -14.37 -14.42
N ASN A 192 5.63 -15.45 -13.63
CA ASN A 192 6.72 -16.40 -13.37
C ASN A 192 8.00 -15.74 -12.82
N GLN A 193 7.83 -14.66 -12.04
CA GLN A 193 8.96 -14.00 -11.39
C GLN A 193 9.58 -14.87 -10.28
N ASP A 194 8.76 -15.54 -9.46
CA ASP A 194 9.19 -16.37 -8.31
C ASP A 194 10.35 -15.76 -7.46
N LEU A 195 10.34 -14.44 -7.31
CA LEU A 195 11.38 -13.69 -6.63
C LEU A 195 11.23 -13.80 -5.11
N PRO A 196 12.35 -13.76 -4.34
CA PRO A 196 12.38 -13.95 -2.88
C PRO A 196 11.79 -12.76 -2.09
N HIS A 197 10.55 -12.35 -2.38
CA HIS A 197 9.83 -11.28 -1.70
C HIS A 197 9.23 -11.67 -0.33
N VAL A 198 9.42 -12.92 0.12
CA VAL A 198 8.81 -13.43 1.37
C VAL A 198 9.22 -12.59 2.58
N ALA A 199 10.49 -12.21 2.67
CA ALA A 199 11.00 -11.39 3.76
C ALA A 199 10.34 -9.99 3.77
N LEU A 200 10.26 -9.35 2.60
CA LEU A 200 9.55 -8.09 2.39
C LEU A 200 8.08 -8.18 2.84
N TYR A 201 7.36 -9.24 2.43
CA TYR A 201 5.95 -9.45 2.80
C TYR A 201 5.78 -9.52 4.32
N TRP A 202 6.61 -10.32 4.99
CA TRP A 202 6.58 -10.43 6.46
C TRP A 202 6.94 -9.13 7.14
N MET A 203 8.03 -8.49 6.72
CA MET A 203 8.51 -7.24 7.30
C MET A 203 7.41 -6.17 7.23
N SER A 204 6.87 -5.93 6.04
CA SER A 204 5.82 -4.93 5.81
C SER A 204 4.54 -5.27 6.61
N THR A 205 4.09 -6.52 6.58
CA THR A 205 2.90 -6.97 7.33
C THR A 205 3.07 -6.80 8.85
N MET A 206 4.21 -7.24 9.40
CA MET A 206 4.46 -7.19 10.84
C MET A 206 4.72 -5.80 11.37
N ILE A 207 5.35 -4.92 10.57
CA ILE A 207 5.51 -3.50 10.93
C ILE A 207 4.14 -2.85 11.06
N ASN A 208 3.24 -3.09 10.09
CA ASN A 208 1.89 -2.54 10.11
C ASN A 208 1.03 -3.07 11.26
N ILE A 209 1.02 -4.40 11.48
CA ILE A 209 0.38 -5.02 12.65
C ILE A 209 0.93 -4.41 13.94
N GLY A 210 2.25 -4.30 14.05
CA GLY A 210 2.91 -3.74 15.23
C GLY A 210 2.54 -2.28 15.45
N TYR A 211 2.54 -1.45 14.40
CA TYR A 211 2.25 -0.03 14.50
C TYR A 211 0.79 0.21 14.92
N LEU A 212 -0.18 -0.43 14.24
CA LEU A 212 -1.59 -0.26 14.55
C LEU A 212 -1.96 -0.73 15.97
N ASN A 213 -1.41 -1.86 16.42
CA ASN A 213 -1.63 -2.33 17.78
C ASN A 213 -0.98 -1.41 18.84
N GLN A 214 0.17 -0.83 18.52
CA GLN A 214 0.86 0.11 19.42
C GLN A 214 0.10 1.43 19.54
N SER A 215 -0.48 1.94 18.45
CA SER A 215 -1.25 3.20 18.46
C SER A 215 -2.47 3.18 19.39
N GLY A 216 -2.98 2.01 19.79
CA GLY A 216 -4.06 1.90 20.78
C GLY A 216 -3.58 1.85 22.26
N SER A 217 -2.27 1.80 22.51
CA SER A 217 -1.65 1.57 23.82
C SER A 217 -1.15 2.84 24.48
N ASP A 218 -1.25 2.98 25.80
CA ASP A 218 -0.73 4.15 26.55
C ASP A 218 0.80 4.29 26.42
N ALA A 219 1.50 3.21 26.08
CA ALA A 219 2.93 3.27 25.80
C ALA A 219 3.26 4.20 24.62
N PHE A 220 2.30 4.44 23.72
CA PHE A 220 2.47 5.27 22.54
C PHE A 220 2.38 6.78 22.87
N ASP A 221 1.76 7.17 23.99
CA ASP A 221 1.75 8.57 24.47
C ASP A 221 3.17 9.12 24.60
N LYS A 222 4.10 8.32 25.15
CA LYS A 222 5.50 8.70 25.33
C LYS A 222 6.24 8.89 24.00
N ILE A 223 5.79 8.22 22.93
CA ILE A 223 6.36 8.40 21.59
C ILE A 223 5.90 9.74 21.04
N ILE A 224 4.59 10.04 21.19
CA ILE A 224 3.99 11.31 20.79
C ILE A 224 4.61 12.49 21.53
N ASP A 225 4.82 12.38 22.84
CA ASP A 225 5.43 13.45 23.64
C ASP A 225 6.84 13.80 23.15
N LYS A 226 7.66 12.77 22.88
CA LYS A 226 9.00 12.97 22.32
C LYS A 226 8.98 13.59 20.93
N SER A 227 7.98 13.23 20.11
CA SER A 227 7.82 13.80 18.78
C SER A 227 7.40 15.27 18.86
N ASN A 228 6.45 15.63 19.74
CA ASN A 228 6.07 17.02 19.98
C ASN A 228 7.24 17.88 20.50
N GLU A 229 8.07 17.34 21.40
CA GLU A 229 9.29 18.04 21.86
C GLU A 229 10.27 18.29 20.71
N LYS A 230 10.48 17.29 19.85
CA LYS A 230 11.41 17.35 18.71
C LYS A 230 10.95 18.31 17.63
N ASP A 231 9.65 18.39 17.40
CA ASP A 231 9.00 19.26 16.41
C ASP A 231 9.27 20.74 16.69
N GLY A 232 9.21 21.15 17.97
CA GLY A 232 9.55 22.50 18.40
C GLY A 232 8.63 23.59 17.83
N ALA A 233 9.14 24.82 17.68
CA ALA A 233 8.36 25.97 17.21
C ALA A 233 8.29 26.10 15.67
N ASP A 234 9.11 25.36 14.93
CA ASP A 234 9.16 25.42 13.47
C ASP A 234 8.12 24.48 12.83
N ILE A 235 6.97 25.05 12.43
CA ILE A 235 5.85 24.32 11.81
C ILE A 235 6.31 23.50 10.59
N SER A 236 7.32 23.95 9.85
CA SER A 236 7.80 23.28 8.64
C SER A 236 8.52 21.94 8.89
N LYS A 237 8.93 21.70 10.14
CA LYS A 237 9.57 20.44 10.59
C LYS A 237 8.58 19.44 11.17
N ARG A 238 7.37 19.88 11.50
CA ARG A 238 6.34 19.04 12.09
C ARG A 238 5.82 18.03 11.09
N ASP A 239 5.55 16.84 11.58
CA ASP A 239 4.76 15.89 10.82
C ASP A 239 3.33 16.42 10.58
N PHE A 240 2.69 15.98 9.51
CA PHE A 240 1.33 16.40 9.19
C PHE A 240 0.29 15.90 10.19
N THR A 241 0.50 14.76 10.85
CA THR A 241 -0.48 14.19 11.79
C THR A 241 0.11 13.50 13.03
N GLY A 242 1.39 13.16 12.99
CA GLY A 242 2.13 12.36 13.95
C GLY A 242 1.67 10.92 13.98
N ALA A 243 0.73 10.64 14.86
CA ALA A 243 0.22 9.30 15.07
C ALA A 243 -0.98 9.05 14.14
N ASP A 244 -0.70 8.56 12.95
CA ASP A 244 -1.67 8.19 11.91
C ASP A 244 -2.99 7.64 12.47
N PHE A 245 -2.91 6.50 13.15
CA PHE A 245 -4.12 5.75 13.50
C PHE A 245 -4.93 6.32 14.66
N THR A 246 -4.33 7.10 15.56
CA THR A 246 -5.09 7.79 16.61
C THR A 246 -5.80 9.02 16.02
N ALA A 247 -5.14 9.76 15.14
CA ALA A 247 -5.76 10.87 14.40
C ALA A 247 -6.91 10.37 13.51
N TRP A 248 -6.73 9.23 12.84
CA TRP A 248 -7.78 8.57 12.07
C TRP A 248 -8.99 8.17 12.94
N ALA A 249 -8.73 7.53 14.09
CA ALA A 249 -9.79 7.11 14.99
C ALA A 249 -10.56 8.31 15.59
N ASP A 250 -9.87 9.38 15.96
CA ASP A 250 -10.51 10.63 16.42
C ASP A 250 -11.40 11.21 15.31
N ALA A 251 -10.88 11.35 14.10
CA ALA A 251 -11.61 11.92 12.97
C ALA A 251 -12.81 11.08 12.51
N LEU A 252 -12.78 9.75 12.71
CA LEU A 252 -13.94 8.89 12.48
C LEU A 252 -15.05 9.15 13.50
N PHE A 253 -14.69 9.28 14.78
CA PHE A 253 -15.67 9.40 15.87
C PHE A 253 -16.17 10.83 16.07
N PHE A 254 -15.38 11.83 15.67
CA PHE A 254 -15.67 13.25 15.79
C PHE A 254 -15.50 13.95 14.44
N PRO A 255 -16.30 13.60 13.42
CA PRO A 255 -16.12 14.12 12.06
C PRO A 255 -16.37 15.63 11.98
N ASP A 256 -17.23 16.20 12.82
CA ASP A 256 -17.59 17.63 12.78
C ASP A 256 -16.74 18.48 13.75
N LYS A 257 -15.73 17.89 14.39
CA LYS A 257 -14.84 18.61 15.31
C LYS A 257 -13.87 19.48 14.51
N PRO A 258 -13.83 20.80 14.75
CA PRO A 258 -12.85 21.69 14.13
C PRO A 258 -11.42 21.19 14.34
N TYR A 259 -10.57 21.31 13.34
CA TYR A 259 -9.19 20.82 13.43
C TYR A 259 -8.39 21.54 14.54
N GLU A 260 -8.71 22.81 14.78
CA GLU A 260 -8.09 23.69 15.76
C GLU A 260 -8.37 23.28 17.20
N ASP A 261 -9.42 22.49 17.46
CA ASP A 261 -9.76 21.95 18.79
C ASP A 261 -8.69 20.99 19.33
N ARG A 262 -7.71 20.60 18.50
CA ARG A 262 -6.51 19.90 18.99
C ARG A 262 -5.63 20.76 19.89
N GLY A 263 -5.84 22.08 19.89
CA GLY A 263 -5.17 23.04 20.76
C GLY A 263 -3.80 23.47 20.25
N ILE A 264 -3.16 24.34 21.02
CA ILE A 264 -1.85 24.90 20.68
C ILE A 264 -0.76 23.84 20.92
N HIS A 265 0.18 23.73 19.99
CA HIS A 265 1.35 22.85 20.13
C HIS A 265 2.12 23.17 21.42
N PRO A 266 2.73 22.18 22.10
CA PRO A 266 3.47 22.41 23.36
C PRO A 266 4.58 23.48 23.31
N SER A 267 5.09 23.81 22.12
CA SER A 267 6.05 24.91 21.92
C SER A 267 5.42 26.32 21.93
N GLY A 268 4.09 26.43 22.00
CA GLY A 268 3.34 27.70 21.98
C GLY A 268 3.05 28.26 20.58
N VAL A 269 3.47 27.59 19.50
CA VAL A 269 3.31 28.07 18.11
C VAL A 269 2.52 27.05 17.30
N GLY A 270 1.48 27.45 16.58
CA GLY A 270 0.71 26.57 15.69
C GLY A 270 -0.08 25.45 16.41
N ILE A 271 -0.70 24.56 15.63
CA ILE A 271 -1.60 23.51 16.14
C ILE A 271 -0.81 22.30 16.67
N ASN A 272 -1.27 21.72 17.77
CA ASN A 272 -0.84 20.41 18.23
C ASN A 272 -1.46 19.33 17.32
N ARG A 273 -0.72 18.89 16.32
CA ARG A 273 -1.26 17.95 15.33
C ARG A 273 -1.51 16.56 15.92
N TYR A 274 -0.87 16.19 17.03
CA TYR A 274 -0.86 14.81 17.49
C TYR A 274 -1.96 14.53 18.49
N ILE A 275 -2.61 13.38 18.31
CA ILE A 275 -3.63 12.86 19.25
C ILE A 275 -3.07 11.64 19.95
N LYS A 276 -2.98 11.71 21.28
CA LYS A 276 -2.53 10.58 22.10
C LYS A 276 -3.61 9.52 22.22
N PRO A 277 -3.22 8.23 22.33
CA PRO A 277 -4.13 7.17 22.72
C PRO A 277 -4.94 7.48 23.99
N SER A 278 -4.35 8.16 24.99
CA SER A 278 -5.05 8.59 26.20
C SER A 278 -6.04 9.75 26.01
N GLN A 279 -5.95 10.48 24.90
CA GLN A 279 -6.86 11.57 24.55
C GLN A 279 -8.07 11.08 23.75
N LEU A 280 -8.04 9.86 23.22
CA LEU A 280 -9.18 9.25 22.54
C LEU A 280 -10.31 8.96 23.54
N SER A 281 -11.55 9.09 23.09
CA SER A 281 -12.69 8.54 23.83
C SER A 281 -12.55 7.03 24.02
N THR A 282 -13.22 6.49 25.04
CA THR A 282 -13.22 5.05 25.31
C THR A 282 -13.68 4.25 24.10
N GLU A 283 -14.68 4.73 23.38
CA GLU A 283 -15.24 4.11 22.19
C GLU A 283 -14.25 4.14 21.03
N ALA A 284 -13.65 5.30 20.73
CA ALA A 284 -12.67 5.44 19.65
C ALA A 284 -11.45 4.56 19.91
N ARG A 285 -10.96 4.54 21.16
CA ARG A 285 -9.82 3.72 21.56
C ARG A 285 -10.13 2.23 21.50
N SER A 286 -11.32 1.81 21.94
CA SER A 286 -11.77 0.42 21.83
C SER A 286 -11.87 -0.01 20.37
N TYR A 287 -12.44 0.84 19.51
CA TYR A 287 -12.53 0.59 18.08
C TYR A 287 -11.15 0.45 17.44
N LEU A 288 -10.21 1.35 17.74
CA LEU A 288 -8.83 1.28 17.25
C LEU A 288 -8.13 -0.03 17.67
N LYS A 289 -8.29 -0.45 18.94
CA LYS A 289 -7.76 -1.74 19.42
C LYS A 289 -8.40 -2.92 18.69
N LYS A 290 -9.69 -2.86 18.36
CA LYS A 290 -10.37 -3.88 17.55
C LYS A 290 -9.77 -3.95 16.15
N GLN A 291 -9.51 -2.83 15.50
CA GLN A 291 -8.85 -2.80 14.19
C GLN A 291 -7.45 -3.40 14.26
N GLY A 292 -6.67 -3.08 15.30
CA GLY A 292 -5.36 -3.70 15.53
C GLY A 292 -5.40 -5.23 15.62
N ARG A 293 -6.44 -5.79 16.26
CA ARG A 293 -6.65 -7.25 16.30
C ARG A 293 -7.03 -7.83 14.94
N LEU A 294 -7.95 -7.17 14.21
CA LEU A 294 -8.35 -7.61 12.88
C LEU A 294 -7.21 -7.53 11.87
N HIS A 295 -6.25 -6.63 12.06
CA HIS A 295 -5.11 -6.49 11.16
C HIS A 295 -4.20 -7.72 11.10
N TRP A 296 -4.28 -8.61 12.10
CA TRP A 296 -3.64 -9.93 12.05
C TRP A 296 -4.20 -10.83 10.95
N LEU A 297 -5.39 -10.57 10.40
CA LEU A 297 -5.91 -11.29 9.24
C LEU A 297 -4.98 -11.20 8.03
N ASN A 298 -4.16 -10.15 7.92
CA ASN A 298 -3.20 -9.99 6.83
C ASN A 298 -2.10 -11.06 6.80
N ILE A 299 -1.95 -11.89 7.85
CA ILE A 299 -1.01 -13.03 7.81
C ILE A 299 -1.58 -14.24 7.05
N LEU A 300 -2.88 -14.24 6.74
CA LEU A 300 -3.56 -15.34 6.09
C LEU A 300 -3.35 -15.28 4.58
N SER A 301 -2.15 -15.61 4.14
CA SER A 301 -1.80 -15.76 2.73
C SER A 301 -0.69 -16.80 2.54
N PRO A 302 -0.85 -17.83 1.71
CA PRO A 302 0.22 -18.79 1.41
C PRO A 302 1.50 -18.12 0.84
N HIS A 303 1.35 -16.96 0.18
CA HIS A 303 2.48 -16.17 -0.32
C HIS A 303 3.47 -15.74 0.78
N LEU A 304 2.99 -15.50 2.01
CA LEU A 304 3.85 -15.20 3.16
C LEU A 304 4.72 -16.40 3.55
N PHE A 305 4.33 -17.61 3.16
CA PHE A 305 5.04 -18.84 3.51
C PHE A 305 5.79 -19.42 2.31
N GLY A 306 6.06 -18.61 1.28
CA GLY A 306 6.83 -19.03 0.11
C GLY A 306 6.05 -19.81 -0.94
N PHE A 307 4.74 -20.00 -0.77
CA PHE A 307 3.90 -20.57 -1.82
C PHE A 307 3.47 -19.46 -2.77
N SER A 308 4.29 -19.19 -3.79
CA SER A 308 3.96 -18.22 -4.84
C SER A 308 2.79 -18.69 -5.69
N LYS A 309 2.70 -19.99 -5.99
CA LYS A 309 1.58 -20.65 -6.68
C LYS A 309 1.22 -21.97 -6.00
N ILE A 310 -0.01 -22.44 -6.14
CA ILE A 310 -0.42 -23.79 -5.70
C ILE A 310 -1.05 -24.48 -6.89
N LYS A 311 -0.49 -25.64 -7.29
CA LYS A 311 -1.02 -26.42 -8.40
C LYS A 311 -2.37 -27.02 -8.00
N LEU A 312 -3.43 -26.69 -8.74
CA LEU A 312 -4.79 -27.17 -8.50
C LEU A 312 -5.12 -28.43 -9.31
N ASN A 313 -4.69 -28.45 -10.58
CA ASN A 313 -4.95 -29.55 -11.50
C ASN A 313 -3.92 -29.56 -12.65
N SER A 314 -3.77 -30.72 -13.30
CA SER A 314 -3.01 -30.90 -14.55
C SER A 314 -3.90 -31.58 -15.57
N THR A 315 -3.97 -31.01 -16.78
CA THR A 315 -4.75 -31.57 -17.90
C THR A 315 -3.87 -31.68 -19.14
N GLU A 316 -4.38 -32.32 -20.20
CA GLU A 316 -3.70 -32.34 -21.51
C GLU A 316 -3.44 -30.93 -22.08
N LYS A 317 -4.23 -29.93 -21.66
CA LYS A 317 -4.09 -28.54 -22.09
C LYS A 317 -3.08 -27.73 -21.26
N GLY A 318 -2.52 -28.32 -20.20
CA GLY A 318 -1.59 -27.69 -19.27
C GLY A 318 -2.08 -27.65 -17.82
N ASP A 319 -1.33 -26.91 -17.01
CA ASP A 319 -1.50 -26.81 -15.56
C ASP A 319 -2.41 -25.65 -15.13
N TYR A 320 -3.13 -25.87 -14.04
CA TYR A 320 -3.96 -24.87 -13.37
C TYR A 320 -3.37 -24.55 -12.01
N TYR A 321 -3.27 -23.27 -11.68
CA TYR A 321 -2.73 -22.79 -10.41
C TYR A 321 -3.70 -21.87 -9.70
N GLY A 322 -3.67 -21.90 -8.37
CA GLY A 322 -4.45 -21.04 -7.50
C GLY A 322 -3.64 -20.50 -6.33
N ASN A 323 -4.10 -19.40 -5.75
CA ASN A 323 -3.62 -18.88 -4.47
C ASN A 323 -4.66 -17.94 -3.85
N PHE A 324 -4.45 -17.50 -2.62
CA PHE A 324 -5.31 -16.51 -1.98
C PHE A 324 -4.57 -15.61 -0.99
N ALA A 325 -5.19 -14.50 -0.61
CA ALA A 325 -4.75 -13.67 0.51
C ALA A 325 -5.96 -13.03 1.18
N VAL A 326 -6.02 -13.05 2.50
CA VAL A 326 -6.96 -12.19 3.25
C VAL A 326 -6.27 -10.87 3.54
N ARG A 327 -6.98 -9.75 3.33
CA ARG A 327 -6.49 -8.42 3.70
C ARG A 327 -7.44 -7.76 4.68
N HIS A 328 -6.87 -7.02 5.62
CA HIS A 328 -7.59 -6.06 6.43
C HIS A 328 -6.94 -4.70 6.27
N LEU A 329 -7.66 -3.78 5.64
CA LEU A 329 -7.24 -2.40 5.41
C LEU A 329 -8.14 -1.45 6.17
N LEU A 330 -7.57 -0.37 6.69
CA LEU A 330 -8.37 0.75 7.17
C LEU A 330 -8.90 1.52 5.97
N THR A 331 -10.07 2.15 6.11
CA THR A 331 -10.67 2.99 5.07
C THR A 331 -11.15 4.32 5.68
N PRO A 332 -11.49 5.33 4.86
CA PRO A 332 -12.04 6.60 5.36
C PRO A 332 -13.34 6.46 6.15
N PHE A 333 -13.99 5.30 6.06
CA PHE A 333 -15.28 5.01 6.68
C PHE A 333 -15.23 3.82 7.64
N GLY A 334 -14.06 3.28 7.97
CA GLY A 334 -13.91 2.11 8.84
C GLY A 334 -12.86 1.13 8.33
N ASN A 335 -13.26 0.00 7.78
CA ASN A 335 -12.31 -0.97 7.22
C ASN A 335 -12.85 -1.68 5.99
N ASP A 336 -11.94 -2.36 5.30
CA ASP A 336 -12.22 -3.38 4.30
C ASP A 336 -11.53 -4.67 4.73
N ILE A 337 -12.30 -5.76 4.80
CA ILE A 337 -11.75 -7.12 4.91
C ILE A 337 -12.00 -7.80 3.57
N SER A 338 -10.94 -8.06 2.82
CA SER A 338 -11.04 -8.67 1.49
C SER A 338 -10.45 -10.07 1.45
N LEU A 339 -11.00 -10.91 0.56
CA LEU A 339 -10.39 -12.16 0.11
C LEU A 339 -9.96 -11.98 -1.34
N ASP A 340 -8.65 -11.91 -1.56
CA ASP A 340 -8.03 -11.96 -2.86
C ASP A 340 -7.90 -13.43 -3.30
N VAL A 341 -8.30 -13.74 -4.52
CA VAL A 341 -8.18 -15.06 -5.14
C VAL A 341 -7.43 -14.92 -6.46
N PHE A 342 -6.38 -15.71 -6.59
CA PHE A 342 -5.51 -15.76 -7.77
C PHE A 342 -5.78 -17.06 -8.50
N LEU A 343 -5.99 -16.99 -9.82
CA LEU A 343 -6.24 -18.17 -10.65
C LEU A 343 -5.48 -18.04 -11.97
N GLN A 344 -4.68 -19.03 -12.29
CA GLN A 344 -4.00 -19.15 -13.58
C GLN A 344 -4.43 -20.44 -14.25
N THR A 345 -4.89 -20.33 -15.48
CA THR A 345 -5.17 -21.44 -16.39
C THR A 345 -4.05 -21.51 -17.44
N PRO A 346 -3.97 -22.55 -18.29
CA PRO A 346 -2.94 -22.61 -19.33
C PRO A 346 -2.97 -21.47 -20.34
N LYS A 347 -4.08 -20.72 -20.43
CA LYS A 347 -4.27 -19.64 -21.40
C LYS A 347 -4.54 -18.28 -20.78
N ASN A 348 -5.09 -18.24 -19.57
CA ASN A 348 -5.64 -17.03 -18.97
C ASN A 348 -5.21 -16.86 -17.52
N ASN A 349 -5.03 -15.60 -17.12
CA ASN A 349 -4.75 -15.18 -15.75
C ASN A 349 -5.95 -14.38 -15.22
N PHE A 350 -6.49 -14.79 -14.08
CA PHE A 350 -7.65 -14.18 -13.46
C PHE A 350 -7.38 -13.81 -12.01
N PHE A 351 -7.78 -12.60 -11.62
CA PHE A 351 -7.81 -12.16 -10.24
C PHE A 351 -9.24 -11.84 -9.83
N PHE A 352 -9.62 -12.23 -8.62
CA PHE A 352 -10.90 -11.89 -8.01
C PHE A 352 -10.64 -11.32 -6.62
N ALA A 353 -11.44 -10.35 -6.20
CA ALA A 353 -11.50 -9.99 -4.79
C ALA A 353 -12.96 -9.86 -4.32
N LEU A 354 -13.24 -10.46 -3.16
CA LEU A 354 -14.48 -10.24 -2.44
C LEU A 354 -14.18 -9.27 -1.30
N HIS A 355 -14.85 -8.12 -1.30
CA HIS A 355 -14.67 -7.09 -0.28
C HIS A 355 -15.83 -7.12 0.72
N ASN A 356 -15.49 -7.07 1.99
CA ASN A 356 -16.42 -6.75 3.07
C ASN A 356 -16.02 -5.42 3.71
N TYR A 357 -16.63 -4.35 3.21
CA TYR A 357 -16.51 -3.02 3.78
C TYR A 357 -17.30 -2.92 5.07
N ASN A 358 -16.74 -2.30 6.10
CA ASN A 358 -17.44 -2.10 7.36
C ASN A 358 -17.30 -0.64 7.79
N ASN A 359 -18.43 -0.05 8.17
CA ASN A 359 -18.44 1.13 9.03
C ASN A 359 -18.85 0.73 10.46
N LEU A 360 -19.16 1.70 11.33
CA LEU A 360 -19.55 1.38 12.70
C LEU A 360 -20.88 0.61 12.79
N LYS A 361 -21.79 0.80 11.83
CA LYS A 361 -23.18 0.38 11.92
C LYS A 361 -23.51 -0.84 11.09
N LEU A 362 -22.97 -0.95 9.87
CA LEU A 362 -23.37 -1.96 8.90
C LEU A 362 -22.15 -2.50 8.12
N PRO A 363 -22.21 -3.78 7.71
CA PRO A 363 -21.37 -4.31 6.64
C PRO A 363 -21.92 -3.90 5.27
N PHE A 364 -21.02 -3.77 4.30
CA PHE A 364 -21.28 -3.59 2.89
C PHE A 364 -20.33 -4.46 2.08
N PHE A 365 -20.53 -4.56 0.77
CA PHE A 365 -19.84 -5.55 -0.06
C PHE A 365 -19.39 -5.00 -1.40
N GLY A 366 -18.32 -5.57 -1.92
CA GLY A 366 -17.84 -5.32 -3.27
C GLY A 366 -17.25 -6.56 -3.91
N LEU A 367 -17.21 -6.55 -5.23
CA LEU A 367 -16.60 -7.58 -6.05
C LEU A 367 -15.63 -6.90 -7.02
N GLU A 368 -14.43 -7.44 -7.09
CA GLU A 368 -13.42 -7.08 -8.09
C GLU A 368 -13.12 -8.30 -8.96
N PHE A 369 -12.95 -8.05 -10.25
CA PHE A 369 -12.49 -9.02 -11.22
C PHE A 369 -11.44 -8.39 -12.13
N ALA A 370 -10.37 -9.13 -12.42
CA ALA A 370 -9.43 -8.75 -13.44
C ALA A 370 -8.99 -9.94 -14.29
N ILE A 371 -8.77 -9.66 -15.56
CA ILE A 371 -8.12 -10.52 -16.52
C ILE A 371 -6.76 -9.89 -16.80
N ILE A 372 -5.67 -10.63 -16.61
CA ILE A 372 -4.31 -10.08 -16.60
C ILE A 372 -3.53 -10.58 -17.81
N ASP A 373 -2.87 -9.66 -18.51
CA ASP A 373 -1.93 -9.89 -19.63
C ASP A 373 -2.39 -10.94 -20.63
N GLN A 374 -3.60 -10.76 -21.18
CA GLN A 374 -4.09 -11.64 -22.24
C GLN A 374 -3.51 -11.24 -23.58
N ASN A 375 -3.01 -12.22 -24.32
CA ASN A 375 -2.62 -12.04 -25.70
C ASN A 375 -3.85 -11.64 -26.51
N PHE A 376 -3.81 -10.46 -27.13
CA PHE A 376 -4.91 -9.93 -27.92
C PHE A 376 -4.41 -9.65 -29.34
N PHE A 377 -5.04 -10.28 -30.34
CA PHE A 377 -4.59 -10.37 -31.74
C PHE A 377 -3.28 -11.12 -32.01
N ASN A 378 -2.23 -10.94 -31.19
CA ASN A 378 -0.95 -11.63 -31.33
C ASN A 378 -0.26 -11.79 -29.97
N ASP A 379 0.88 -12.49 -29.95
CA ASP A 379 1.63 -12.79 -28.71
C ASP A 379 2.46 -11.62 -28.17
N ASN A 380 2.49 -10.48 -28.88
CA ASN A 380 3.22 -9.28 -28.46
C ASN A 380 2.29 -8.21 -27.87
N PHE A 381 0.97 -8.32 -28.03
CA PHE A 381 0.03 -7.34 -27.50
C PHE A 381 -0.72 -7.92 -26.30
N PHE A 382 -0.46 -7.34 -25.13
CA PHE A 382 -1.05 -7.77 -23.87
C PHE A 382 -2.17 -6.82 -23.45
N LEU A 383 -3.30 -7.40 -23.09
CA LEU A 383 -4.46 -6.66 -22.60
C LEU A 383 -4.79 -7.11 -21.17
N THR A 384 -4.81 -6.14 -20.26
CA THR A 384 -5.32 -6.31 -18.89
C THR A 384 -6.62 -5.54 -18.75
N GLY A 385 -7.68 -6.22 -18.31
CA GLY A 385 -8.98 -5.62 -18.00
C GLY A 385 -9.31 -5.81 -16.53
N ARG A 386 -9.81 -4.77 -15.87
CA ARG A 386 -10.22 -4.79 -14.46
C ARG A 386 -11.59 -4.16 -14.34
N CYS A 387 -12.47 -4.77 -13.56
CA CYS A 387 -13.73 -4.15 -13.17
C CYS A 387 -14.01 -4.40 -11.70
N MET A 388 -14.74 -3.48 -11.10
CA MET A 388 -15.11 -3.54 -9.71
C MET A 388 -16.51 -2.95 -9.56
N ALA A 389 -17.34 -3.58 -8.73
CA ALA A 389 -18.62 -3.04 -8.31
C ALA A 389 -18.72 -3.13 -6.79
N TRP A 390 -19.27 -2.10 -6.17
CA TRP A 390 -19.37 -2.05 -4.72
C TRP A 390 -20.66 -1.41 -4.26
N VAL A 391 -20.98 -1.71 -3.01
CA VAL A 391 -21.87 -0.97 -2.16
C VAL A 391 -21.00 -0.51 -0.98
N GLN A 392 -20.89 0.79 -0.77
CA GLN A 392 -20.13 1.39 0.33
C GLN A 392 -21.04 2.29 1.18
N PRO A 393 -20.63 2.71 2.39
CA PRO A 393 -21.40 3.65 3.18
C PRO A 393 -21.69 4.93 2.39
N HIS A 394 -22.92 5.44 2.47
CA HIS A 394 -23.28 6.70 1.83
C HIS A 394 -22.35 7.84 2.28
N GLU A 395 -21.84 8.59 1.29
CA GLU A 395 -20.84 9.65 1.48
C GLU A 395 -19.59 9.19 2.24
N LEU A 396 -19.28 7.89 2.25
CA LEU A 396 -18.20 7.30 3.04
C LEU A 396 -18.33 7.65 4.54
N SER A 397 -19.54 7.74 5.06
CA SER A 397 -19.78 8.08 6.47
C SER A 397 -19.57 6.88 7.41
N PHE A 398 -18.87 7.12 8.53
CA PHE A 398 -18.62 6.10 9.55
C PHE A 398 -19.90 5.67 10.29
N PHE A 399 -20.88 6.56 10.41
CA PHE A 399 -22.09 6.36 11.22
C PHE A 399 -23.36 6.10 10.41
N THR A 400 -23.31 6.26 9.08
CA THR A 400 -24.50 6.10 8.25
C THR A 400 -25.01 4.66 8.25
N LYS A 401 -26.33 4.52 8.07
CA LYS A 401 -27.00 3.26 7.77
C LYS A 401 -27.43 3.16 6.29
N LYS A 402 -27.12 4.18 5.49
CA LYS A 402 -27.42 4.23 4.06
C LYS A 402 -26.22 3.73 3.26
N ALA A 403 -26.52 3.14 2.11
CA ALA A 403 -25.53 2.61 1.19
C ALA A 403 -25.49 3.42 -0.11
N THR A 404 -24.35 3.40 -0.80
CA THR A 404 -24.20 3.97 -2.14
C THR A 404 -23.50 2.95 -3.02
N PHE A 405 -24.12 2.67 -4.16
CA PHE A 405 -23.54 1.82 -5.18
C PHE A 405 -22.47 2.60 -5.95
N GLY A 406 -21.39 1.92 -6.30
CA GLY A 406 -20.39 2.44 -7.21
C GLY A 406 -19.73 1.35 -8.03
N ALA A 407 -18.98 1.77 -9.04
CA ALA A 407 -18.27 0.88 -9.94
C ALA A 407 -16.99 1.52 -10.48
N MET A 408 -16.07 0.67 -10.91
CA MET A 408 -14.85 1.04 -11.60
C MET A 408 -14.62 0.09 -12.78
N PHE A 409 -14.09 0.63 -13.86
CA PHE A 409 -13.60 -0.11 -15.01
C PHE A 409 -12.22 0.41 -15.40
N GLY A 410 -11.29 -0.50 -15.61
CA GLY A 410 -9.93 -0.21 -16.04
C GLY A 410 -9.51 -1.11 -17.20
N VAL A 411 -8.74 -0.56 -18.12
CA VAL A 411 -8.12 -1.30 -19.22
C VAL A 411 -6.71 -0.80 -19.43
N LYS A 412 -5.77 -1.73 -19.59
CA LYS A 412 -4.36 -1.46 -19.90
C LYS A 412 -3.96 -2.31 -21.09
N GLY A 413 -3.45 -1.67 -22.14
CA GLY A 413 -2.88 -2.35 -23.31
C GLY A 413 -1.39 -2.05 -23.39
N SER A 414 -0.56 -3.08 -23.55
CA SER A 414 0.88 -2.95 -23.78
C SER A 414 1.32 -3.74 -25.02
N TYR A 415 2.35 -3.24 -25.73
CA TYR A 415 2.87 -3.88 -26.94
C TYR A 415 4.36 -4.15 -26.81
N ALA A 416 4.75 -5.42 -26.75
CA ALA A 416 6.13 -5.84 -26.59
C ALA A 416 6.95 -5.74 -27.87
N PHE A 417 8.09 -5.06 -27.76
CA PHE A 417 9.20 -5.07 -28.71
C PHE A 417 10.49 -5.48 -27.99
N GLY A 418 10.85 -6.76 -28.11
CA GLY A 418 11.93 -7.34 -27.31
C GLY A 418 11.59 -7.29 -25.82
N TYR A 419 12.44 -6.65 -25.01
CA TYR A 419 12.21 -6.51 -23.57
C TYR A 419 11.35 -5.31 -23.17
N TRP A 420 10.98 -4.45 -24.11
CA TRP A 420 10.27 -3.21 -23.83
C TRP A 420 8.81 -3.35 -24.22
N ALA A 421 7.88 -2.89 -23.39
CA ALA A 421 6.46 -2.88 -23.70
C ALA A 421 5.82 -1.55 -23.27
N PRO A 422 5.81 -0.50 -24.12
CA PRO A 422 5.06 0.71 -23.84
C PRO A 422 3.59 0.37 -23.67
N TYR A 423 2.93 1.13 -22.79
CA TYR A 423 1.53 0.88 -22.48
C TYR A 423 0.73 2.17 -22.37
N ILE A 424 -0.58 2.00 -22.57
CA ILE A 424 -1.60 2.97 -22.25
C ILE A 424 -2.65 2.30 -21.38
N ALA A 425 -3.07 2.99 -20.32
CA ALA A 425 -4.11 2.52 -19.42
C ALA A 425 -5.14 3.61 -19.13
N PHE A 426 -6.39 3.21 -19.07
CA PHE A 426 -7.52 4.05 -18.69
C PHE A 426 -8.20 3.42 -17.48
N GLU A 427 -8.57 4.22 -16.49
CA GLU A 427 -9.39 3.78 -15.34
C GLU A 427 -10.47 4.81 -15.05
N GLY A 428 -11.73 4.41 -15.16
CA GLY A 428 -12.89 5.23 -14.80
C GLY A 428 -13.59 4.66 -13.58
N LYS A 429 -13.97 5.51 -12.63
CA LYS A 429 -14.73 5.12 -11.44
C LYS A 429 -15.80 6.14 -11.06
N THR A 430 -16.83 5.68 -10.37
CA THR A 430 -17.77 6.52 -9.63
C THR A 430 -17.24 6.85 -8.23
N ASP A 431 -18.01 7.62 -7.45
CA ASP A 431 -17.69 7.92 -6.06
C ASP A 431 -17.50 6.64 -5.22
N GLY A 432 -16.52 6.65 -4.33
CA GLY A 432 -16.17 5.53 -3.46
C GLY A 432 -14.67 5.42 -3.22
N TRP A 433 -14.26 4.62 -2.24
CA TRP A 433 -12.85 4.30 -2.01
C TRP A 433 -12.42 3.07 -2.83
N VAL A 434 -11.25 3.14 -3.46
CA VAL A 434 -10.57 2.03 -4.15
C VAL A 434 -9.09 2.11 -3.79
N MET A 435 -8.51 1.00 -3.33
CA MET A 435 -7.09 0.92 -2.97
C MET A 435 -6.20 1.38 -4.13
N GLY A 436 -5.23 2.25 -3.86
CA GLY A 436 -4.26 2.74 -4.83
C GLY A 436 -4.76 3.85 -5.76
N ASN A 437 -6.06 4.13 -5.78
CA ASN A 437 -6.61 5.25 -6.55
C ASN A 437 -6.76 6.48 -5.64
N PRO A 438 -6.05 7.60 -5.86
CA PRO A 438 -6.06 8.73 -4.94
C PRO A 438 -7.39 9.51 -4.90
N PHE A 439 -8.34 9.21 -5.79
CA PHE A 439 -9.63 9.88 -5.91
C PHE A 439 -10.71 9.13 -5.10
N LEU A 440 -11.42 9.82 -4.21
CA LEU A 440 -12.63 9.32 -3.54
C LEU A 440 -13.91 9.67 -4.30
N ASP A 441 -13.84 10.70 -5.14
CA ASP A 441 -14.87 11.10 -6.07
C ASP A 441 -14.76 10.35 -7.39
N LYS A 442 -15.78 10.52 -8.25
CA LYS A 442 -15.75 10.09 -9.64
C LYS A 442 -14.50 10.62 -10.33
N ASN A 443 -13.84 9.75 -11.07
CA ASN A 443 -12.59 10.09 -11.73
C ASN A 443 -12.42 9.27 -13.00
N LEU A 444 -11.76 9.87 -13.99
CA LEU A 444 -11.24 9.20 -15.17
C LEU A 444 -9.74 9.48 -15.26
N SER A 445 -8.95 8.42 -15.10
CA SER A 445 -7.50 8.48 -15.17
C SER A 445 -6.97 7.93 -16.48
N LEU A 446 -5.91 8.57 -16.98
CA LEU A 446 -5.08 8.09 -18.07
C LEU A 446 -3.66 7.90 -17.54
N ASN A 447 -3.13 6.69 -17.70
CA ASN A 447 -1.74 6.39 -17.42
C ASN A 447 -1.02 5.96 -18.71
N VAL A 448 0.17 6.50 -18.94
CA VAL A 448 1.04 6.12 -20.07
C VAL A 448 2.40 5.83 -19.50
N GLY A 449 3.00 4.72 -19.91
CA GLY A 449 4.28 4.31 -19.39
C GLY A 449 4.97 3.25 -20.21
N LEU A 450 5.93 2.60 -19.57
CA LEU A 450 6.76 1.57 -20.15
C LEU A 450 6.88 0.40 -19.19
N GLU A 451 6.73 -0.82 -19.69
CA GLU A 451 7.10 -2.03 -18.99
C GLU A 451 8.44 -2.55 -19.52
N ILE A 452 9.22 -3.17 -18.64
CA ILE A 452 10.40 -3.96 -19.03
C ILE A 452 10.16 -5.41 -18.61
N ARG A 453 10.26 -6.33 -19.57
CA ARG A 453 10.01 -7.77 -19.40
C ARG A 453 11.27 -8.54 -19.80
N VAL A 454 12.09 -8.93 -18.83
CA VAL A 454 13.29 -9.74 -19.04
C VAL A 454 12.97 -11.21 -18.72
N PRO A 455 13.22 -12.18 -19.61
CA PRO A 455 12.95 -13.59 -19.37
C PRO A 455 13.90 -14.26 -18.35
#